data_AF-A0A368NPA7-F1
#
_entry.id   AF-A0A368NPA7-F1
#
_cell.length_a   1.000
_cell.length_b   1.000
_cell.length_c   1.000
_cell.angle_alpha   90.00
_cell.angle_beta   90.00
_cell.angle_gamma   90.00
#
_symmetry.space_group_name_H-M   'P 1'
#
loop_
_entity.id
_entity.type
_entity.pdbx_description
1 polymer ?
#
loop_
_entity_poly.entity_id
_entity_poly.type
_entity_poly.pdbx_seq_one_letter_code
_entity_poly.pdbx_strand_id
1 'polypeptide(L)'
;MDSVVKFIKACVLVSGLLFITLFYLERLENPSITFQNFDELQASGLIESGWLPAYFPRSSTNIKEQHNIDTNEVNATFQYKASDLINLLKHCHLIEKTEQSQKLLCNSRSKRTNTFTLNNDGAGEFHSSYNGI
;
A
#
# COMPACT_ATOMS: atom_id res chain seq x y z
N MET A 1 27.17 29.03 -33.95
CA MET A 1 27.18 28.74 -32.50
C MET A 1 25.78 28.92 -31.90
N ASP A 2 25.08 30.02 -32.19
CA ASP A 2 23.75 30.31 -31.63
C ASP A 2 22.63 29.32 -32.00
N SER A 3 22.61 28.79 -33.23
CA SER A 3 21.61 27.80 -33.64
C SER A 3 21.74 26.48 -32.88
N VAL A 4 22.97 26.08 -32.55
CA VAL A 4 23.26 24.87 -31.76
C VAL A 4 22.80 25.06 -30.31
N VAL A 5 23.08 26.23 -29.72
CA VAL A 5 22.64 26.57 -28.36
C VAL A 5 21.11 26.62 -28.27
N LYS A 6 20.42 27.16 -29.27
CA LYS A 6 18.94 27.16 -29.33
C LYS A 6 18.36 25.75 -29.43
N PHE A 7 18.97 24.89 -30.25
CA PHE A 7 18.55 23.49 -30.38
C PHE A 7 18.74 22.71 -29.07
N ILE A 8 19.89 22.86 -28.40
CA ILE A 8 20.15 22.21 -27.10
C ILE A 8 19.13 22.67 -26.05
N LYS A 9 18.83 23.97 -25.97
CA LYS A 9 17.81 24.49 -25.04
C LYS A 9 16.42 23.91 -25.31
N ALA A 10 16.04 23.77 -26.59
CA ALA A 10 14.77 23.15 -26.96
C ALA A 10 14.71 21.67 -26.54
N CYS A 11 15.77 20.90 -26.78
CA CYS A 11 15.86 19.51 -26.32
C CYS A 11 15.75 19.39 -24.80
N VAL A 12 16.45 20.25 -24.04
CA VAL A 12 16.37 20.24 -22.57
C VAL A 12 14.96 20.55 -22.08
N LEU A 13 14.27 21.53 -22.69
CA LEU A 13 12.88 21.86 -22.34
C LEU A 13 11.92 20.72 -22.65
N VAL A 14 12.03 20.10 -23.83
CA VAL A 14 11.17 18.97 -24.22
C VAL A 14 11.40 17.77 -23.32
N SER A 15 12.67 17.42 -23.05
CA SER A 15 12.99 16.34 -22.12
C SER A 15 12.45 16.64 -20.72
N GLY A 16 12.61 17.88 -20.22
CA GLY A 16 12.07 18.29 -18.93
C GLY A 16 10.54 18.14 -18.84
N LEU A 17 9.81 18.57 -19.87
CA LEU A 17 8.35 18.42 -19.96
C LEU A 17 7.93 16.94 -19.97
N LEU A 18 8.66 16.09 -20.70
CA LEU A 18 8.39 14.66 -20.75
C LEU A 18 8.58 14.03 -19.36
N PHE A 19 9.68 14.34 -18.67
CA PHE A 19 9.92 13.86 -17.31
C PHE A 19 8.82 14.28 -16.33
N ILE A 20 8.37 15.54 -16.39
CA ILE A 20 7.27 16.03 -15.54
C ILE A 20 5.98 15.25 -15.83
N THR A 21 5.67 15.01 -17.10
CA THR A 21 4.46 14.30 -17.51
C THR A 21 4.47 12.85 -17.03
N LEU A 22 5.61 12.15 -17.19
CA LEU A 22 5.77 10.78 -16.72
C LEU A 22 5.63 10.68 -15.20
N PHE A 23 6.27 11.59 -14.46
CA PHE A 23 6.16 11.63 -13.00
C PHE A 23 4.73 11.91 -12.52
N TYR A 24 3.98 12.74 -13.26
CA TYR A 24 2.59 13.02 -12.95
C TYR A 24 1.68 11.81 -13.19
N LEU A 25 1.89 11.07 -14.28
CA LEU A 25 1.14 9.85 -14.58
C LEU A 25 1.38 8.76 -13.53
N GLU A 26 2.63 8.55 -13.12
CA GLU A 26 2.98 7.57 -12.08
C GLU A 26 2.24 7.83 -10.76
N ARG A 27 2.08 9.11 -10.39
CA ARG A 27 1.33 9.52 -9.19
C ARG A 27 -0.17 9.27 -9.29
N LEU A 28 -0.74 9.36 -10.49
CA LEU A 28 -2.16 9.06 -10.72
C LEU A 28 -2.44 7.55 -10.67
N GLU A 29 -1.49 6.74 -11.14
CA GLU A 29 -1.59 5.27 -11.13
C GLU A 29 -1.38 4.69 -9.74
N ASN A 30 -0.60 5.36 -8.89
CA ASN A 30 -0.24 4.91 -7.54
C ASN A 30 -0.69 5.91 -6.46
N PRO A 31 -2.01 6.18 -6.32
CA PRO A 31 -2.52 7.06 -5.28
C PRO A 31 -2.09 6.56 -3.89
N SER A 32 -1.81 7.51 -2.99
CA SER A 32 -1.51 7.22 -1.61
C SER A 32 -2.31 8.12 -0.69
N ILE A 33 -2.91 7.52 0.35
CA ILE A 33 -3.80 8.19 1.29
C ILE A 33 -3.34 7.86 2.71
N THR A 34 -3.42 8.85 3.61
CA THR A 34 -3.11 8.66 5.03
C THR A 34 -4.35 8.89 5.87
N PHE A 35 -4.55 8.03 6.88
CA PHE A 35 -5.63 8.10 7.85
C PHE A 35 -5.06 8.09 9.26
N GLN A 36 -5.64 8.88 10.15
CA GLN A 36 -5.22 8.92 11.56
C GLN A 36 -5.62 7.65 12.30
N ASN A 37 -6.76 7.06 11.95
CA ASN A 37 -7.35 5.92 12.65
C ASN A 37 -8.24 5.06 11.72
N PHE A 38 -8.72 3.95 12.25
CA PHE A 38 -9.59 3.01 11.53
C PHE A 38 -10.93 3.63 11.10
N ASP A 39 -11.52 4.55 11.86
CA ASP A 39 -12.81 5.15 11.52
C ASP A 39 -12.70 6.04 10.28
N GLU A 40 -11.60 6.79 10.15
CA GLU A 40 -11.28 7.55 8.93
C GLU A 40 -11.04 6.63 7.73
N LEU A 41 -10.30 5.53 7.93
CA LEU A 41 -10.12 4.51 6.90
C LEU A 41 -11.47 3.93 6.46
N GLN A 42 -12.35 3.59 7.41
CA GLN A 42 -13.67 3.02 7.10
C GLN A 42 -14.54 4.02 6.34
N ALA A 43 -14.55 5.30 6.75
CA ALA A 43 -15.30 6.34 6.07
C ALA A 43 -14.81 6.62 4.64
N SER A 44 -13.56 6.25 4.32
CA SER A 44 -12.98 6.45 2.99
C SER A 44 -13.57 5.55 1.90
N GLY A 45 -14.22 4.44 2.26
CA GLY A 45 -14.73 3.46 1.31
C GLY A 45 -13.70 2.43 0.81
N LEU A 46 -12.41 2.54 1.21
CA LEU A 46 -11.35 1.62 0.75
C LEU A 46 -11.55 0.17 1.20
N ILE A 47 -12.26 -0.04 2.32
CA ILE A 47 -12.60 -1.38 2.79
C ILE A 47 -13.73 -1.97 1.95
N GLU A 48 -14.76 -1.17 1.69
CA GLU A 48 -15.94 -1.52 0.90
C GLU A 48 -15.59 -1.77 -0.56
N SER A 49 -14.64 -1.01 -1.12
CA SER A 49 -14.13 -1.21 -2.48
C SER A 49 -13.17 -2.41 -2.60
N GLY A 50 -12.78 -3.03 -1.48
CA GLY A 50 -11.89 -4.19 -1.46
C GLY A 50 -10.41 -3.87 -1.68
N TRP A 51 -10.00 -2.60 -1.52
CA TRP A 51 -8.58 -2.24 -1.48
C TRP A 51 -7.95 -2.74 -0.18
N LEU A 52 -8.59 -2.49 0.96
CA LEU A 52 -8.19 -3.04 2.26
C LEU A 52 -9.23 -4.05 2.78
N PRO A 53 -8.81 -5.08 3.54
CA PRO A 53 -9.74 -6.12 3.99
C PRO A 53 -10.60 -5.66 5.17
N ALA A 54 -11.84 -6.15 5.27
CA ALA A 54 -12.74 -5.87 6.40
C ALA A 54 -12.25 -6.41 7.76
N TYR A 55 -11.26 -7.30 7.76
CA TYR A 55 -10.62 -7.83 8.96
C TYR A 55 -9.34 -7.08 9.36
N PHE A 56 -9.07 -5.91 8.76
CA PHE A 56 -7.99 -5.01 9.18
C PHE A 56 -8.15 -4.64 10.68
N PRO A 57 -7.06 -4.52 11.47
CA PRO A 57 -7.18 -4.26 12.91
C PRO A 57 -7.90 -2.94 13.20
N ARG A 58 -8.88 -2.94 14.11
CA ARG A 58 -9.70 -1.77 14.46
C ARG A 58 -8.96 -0.75 15.31
N SER A 59 -7.93 -1.18 16.01
CA SER A 59 -7.00 -0.36 16.78
C SER A 59 -5.96 0.36 15.90
N SER A 60 -6.04 0.18 14.57
CA SER A 60 -5.07 0.76 13.64
C SER A 60 -5.08 2.28 13.68
N THR A 61 -3.88 2.85 13.73
CA THR A 61 -3.62 4.29 13.67
C THR A 61 -2.45 4.60 12.74
N ASN A 62 -2.29 5.86 12.35
CA ASN A 62 -1.23 6.30 11.43
C ASN A 62 -1.17 5.43 10.16
N ILE A 63 -2.34 5.15 9.59
CA ILE A 63 -2.49 4.24 8.45
C ILE A 63 -2.05 4.99 7.20
N LYS A 64 -1.08 4.45 6.46
CA LYS A 64 -0.70 4.95 5.15
C LYS A 64 -0.95 3.86 4.14
N GLU A 65 -1.84 4.13 3.21
CA GLU A 65 -2.24 3.22 2.15
C GLU A 65 -1.70 3.74 0.82
N GLN A 66 -1.34 2.82 -0.07
CA GLN A 66 -1.00 3.08 -1.45
C GLN A 66 -1.44 1.88 -2.29
N HIS A 67 -2.20 2.12 -3.34
CA HIS A 67 -2.58 1.08 -4.29
C HIS A 67 -2.21 1.46 -5.72
N ASN A 68 -2.00 0.45 -6.55
CA ASN A 68 -1.81 0.59 -7.98
C ASN A 68 -3.11 0.22 -8.70
N ILE A 69 -3.66 1.16 -9.47
CA ILE A 69 -4.96 1.01 -10.12
C ILE A 69 -4.91 -0.06 -11.23
N ASP A 70 -3.77 -0.20 -11.92
CA ASP A 70 -3.62 -1.13 -13.04
C ASP A 70 -3.41 -2.58 -12.58
N THR A 71 -2.54 -2.79 -11.59
CA THR A 71 -2.18 -4.13 -11.10
C THR A 71 -3.14 -4.63 -10.01
N ASN A 72 -3.96 -3.75 -9.44
CA ASN A 72 -4.77 -4.00 -8.24
C ASN A 72 -3.93 -4.43 -7.02
N GLU A 73 -2.66 -4.01 -6.99
CA GLU A 73 -1.78 -4.19 -5.83
C GLU A 73 -2.01 -3.10 -4.81
N VAL A 74 -1.82 -3.42 -3.54
CA VAL A 74 -2.00 -2.48 -2.44
C VAL A 74 -1.00 -2.77 -1.33
N ASN A 75 -0.50 -1.70 -0.75
CA ASN A 75 0.37 -1.69 0.39
C ASN A 75 -0.23 -0.78 1.45
N ALA A 76 -0.14 -1.17 2.71
CA ALA A 76 -0.42 -0.27 3.82
C ALA A 76 0.55 -0.45 4.97
N THR A 77 0.88 0.64 5.65
CA THR A 77 1.59 0.63 6.93
C THR A 77 0.69 1.22 8.00
N PHE A 78 0.79 0.73 9.23
CA PHE A 78 -0.08 1.15 10.33
C PHE A 78 0.55 0.84 11.68
N GLN A 79 -0.02 1.42 12.73
CA GLN A 79 0.29 1.10 14.13
C GLN A 79 -0.93 0.42 14.77
N TYR A 80 -0.74 -0.64 15.55
CA TYR A 80 -1.83 -1.44 16.11
C TYR A 80 -1.58 -1.83 17.58
N LYS A 81 -2.65 -2.27 18.26
CA LYS A 81 -2.57 -2.86 19.60
C LYS A 81 -2.59 -4.38 19.52
N ALA A 82 -1.63 -5.06 20.16
CA ALA A 82 -1.55 -6.52 20.14
C ALA A 82 -2.83 -7.23 20.63
N SER A 83 -3.61 -6.59 21.52
CA SER A 83 -4.89 -7.10 22.00
C SER A 83 -6.00 -7.17 20.92
N ASP A 84 -5.82 -6.50 19.79
CA ASP A 84 -6.80 -6.38 18.70
C ASP A 84 -6.48 -7.27 17.48
N LEU A 85 -5.58 -8.24 17.65
CA LEU A 85 -5.25 -9.19 16.59
C LEU A 85 -6.26 -10.34 16.47
N ILE A 86 -7.19 -10.49 17.43
CA ILE A 86 -8.12 -11.62 17.49
C ILE A 86 -8.95 -11.74 16.21
N ASN A 87 -9.44 -10.62 15.67
CA ASN A 87 -10.26 -10.65 14.45
C ASN A 87 -9.44 -10.98 13.20
N LEU A 88 -8.22 -10.43 13.11
CA LEU A 88 -7.28 -10.71 12.03
C LEU A 88 -6.91 -12.19 12.00
N LEU A 89 -6.55 -12.77 13.15
CA LEU A 89 -6.12 -14.17 13.27
C LEU A 89 -7.22 -15.19 12.95
N LYS A 90 -8.49 -14.81 12.92
CA LYS A 90 -9.59 -15.68 12.44
C LYS A 90 -9.57 -15.89 10.92
N HIS A 91 -8.97 -14.96 10.18
CA HIS A 91 -8.99 -14.92 8.71
C HIS A 91 -7.63 -15.27 8.09
N CYS A 92 -6.61 -15.41 8.93
CA CYS A 92 -5.23 -15.57 8.51
C CYS A 92 -4.57 -16.74 9.24
N HIS A 93 -3.54 -17.30 8.65
CA HIS A 93 -2.68 -18.31 9.29
C HIS A 93 -1.24 -17.82 9.29
N LEU A 94 -0.52 -18.19 10.35
CA LEU A 94 0.89 -17.87 10.50
C LEU A 94 1.70 -18.64 9.46
N ILE A 95 2.53 -17.93 8.69
CA ILE A 95 3.46 -18.53 7.71
C ILE A 95 4.91 -18.39 8.14
N GLU A 96 5.23 -17.36 8.92
CA GLU A 96 6.57 -17.11 9.43
C GLU A 96 6.49 -16.39 10.77
N LYS A 97 7.37 -16.75 11.70
CA LYS A 97 7.51 -16.07 12.98
C LYS A 97 8.99 -15.94 13.30
N THR A 98 9.39 -14.71 13.60
CA THR A 98 10.73 -14.37 14.08
C THR A 98 10.64 -13.92 15.54
N GLU A 99 11.78 -13.56 16.13
CA GLU A 99 11.80 -12.95 17.47
C GLU A 99 11.12 -11.57 17.50
N GLN A 100 11.05 -10.88 16.37
CA GLN A 100 10.63 -9.49 16.27
C GLN A 100 9.28 -9.31 15.58
N SER A 101 8.87 -10.27 14.75
CA SER A 101 7.68 -10.14 13.91
C SER A 101 7.00 -11.47 13.62
N GLN A 102 5.75 -11.39 13.16
CA GLN A 102 5.01 -12.51 12.62
C GLN A 102 4.41 -12.13 11.27
N LYS A 103 4.54 -13.04 10.30
CA LYS A 103 3.96 -12.91 8.97
C LYS A 103 2.76 -13.84 8.84
N LEU A 104 1.63 -13.26 8.48
CA LEU A 104 0.35 -13.93 8.34
C LEU A 104 -0.07 -13.93 6.88
N LEU A 105 -0.55 -15.08 6.39
CA LEU A 105 -1.20 -15.21 5.09
C LEU A 105 -2.72 -15.25 5.30
N CYS A 106 -3.42 -14.32 4.68
CA CYS A 106 -4.85 -14.13 4.78
C CYS A 106 -5.53 -14.49 3.45
N ASN A 107 -6.69 -15.14 3.53
CA ASN A 107 -7.53 -15.49 2.39
C ASN A 107 -6.82 -16.23 1.21
N SER A 108 -6.35 -17.45 1.47
CA SER A 108 -5.68 -18.35 0.51
C SER A 108 -6.59 -18.93 -0.60
N ARG A 109 -7.87 -18.53 -0.68
CA ARG A 109 -8.86 -19.13 -1.61
C ARG A 109 -9.07 -18.33 -2.89
N SER A 110 -8.44 -17.16 -3.02
CA SER A 110 -8.53 -16.31 -4.20
C SER A 110 -7.21 -16.30 -4.96
N LYS A 111 -7.22 -15.78 -6.20
CA LYS A 111 -5.97 -15.48 -6.95
C LYS A 111 -5.14 -14.35 -6.32
N ARG A 112 -5.70 -13.69 -5.32
CA ARG A 112 -5.11 -12.58 -4.57
C ARG A 112 -4.50 -13.10 -3.28
N THR A 113 -3.27 -12.69 -3.02
CA THR A 113 -2.51 -13.05 -1.82
C THR A 113 -2.48 -11.84 -0.90
N ASN A 114 -2.99 -11.99 0.31
CA ASN A 114 -3.01 -10.93 1.31
C ASN A 114 -2.07 -11.32 2.44
N THR A 115 -1.04 -10.51 2.70
CA THR A 115 -0.11 -10.76 3.80
C THR A 115 -0.13 -9.61 4.80
N PHE A 116 0.00 -9.98 6.07
CA PHE A 116 0.27 -9.03 7.14
C PHE A 116 1.62 -9.36 7.76
N THR A 117 2.48 -8.35 7.91
CA THR A 117 3.68 -8.43 8.75
C THR A 117 3.42 -7.60 9.99
N LEU A 118 3.50 -8.23 11.16
CA LEU A 118 3.15 -7.62 12.44
C LEU A 118 4.36 -7.66 13.37
N ASN A 119 4.89 -6.50 13.72
CA ASN A 119 6.05 -6.37 14.59
C ASN A 119 5.63 -6.27 16.06
N ASN A 120 6.44 -6.80 16.96
CA ASN A 120 6.15 -6.81 18.39
C ASN A 120 6.11 -5.41 19.04
N ASP A 121 6.61 -4.39 18.34
CA ASP A 121 6.57 -2.98 18.75
C ASP A 121 5.24 -2.28 18.42
N GLY A 122 4.32 -2.96 17.72
CA GLY A 122 3.04 -2.41 17.30
C GLY A 122 3.00 -1.87 15.87
N ALA A 123 4.11 -1.94 15.12
CA ALA A 123 4.11 -1.59 13.70
C ALA A 123 3.59 -2.75 12.84
N GLY A 124 2.70 -2.44 11.89
CA GLY A 124 2.11 -3.41 10.98
C GLY A 124 2.26 -2.98 9.53
N GLU A 125 2.43 -3.98 8.67
CA GLU A 125 2.42 -3.83 7.22
C GLU A 125 1.39 -4.78 6.62
N PHE A 126 0.70 -4.31 5.60
CA PHE A 126 -0.22 -5.07 4.79
C PHE A 126 0.25 -5.01 3.34
N HIS A 127 0.28 -6.15 2.68
CA HIS A 127 0.54 -6.23 1.25
C HIS A 127 -0.51 -7.12 0.60
N SER A 128 -0.98 -6.73 -0.57
CA SER A 128 -1.83 -7.57 -1.37
C SER A 128 -1.54 -7.46 -2.85
N SER A 129 -1.45 -8.61 -3.51
CA SER A 129 -1.12 -8.74 -4.93
C SER A 129 -1.95 -9.82 -5.61
N TYR A 130 -2.21 -9.62 -6.91
CA TYR A 130 -2.66 -10.67 -7.81
C TYR A 130 -1.43 -11.40 -8.32
N ASN A 131 -1.38 -12.73 -8.14
CA ASN A 131 -0.21 -13.62 -8.29
C ASN A 131 0.56 -13.77 -6.97
N GLY A 132 0.14 -14.76 -6.18
CA GLY A 132 0.79 -15.11 -4.92
C GLY A 132 2.25 -15.55 -5.07
N ILE A 133 2.97 -15.33 -3.98
CA ILE A 133 4.30 -15.82 -3.55
C ILE A 133 5.05 -16.67 -4.59
#